data_AF-V9LGQ4-F1
#
_entry.id   AF-V9LGQ4-F1
#
_cell.length_a   1.000
_cell.length_b   1.000
_cell.length_c   1.000
_cell.angle_alpha   90.00
_cell.angle_beta   90.00
_cell.angle_gamma   90.00
#
_symmetry.space_group_name_H-M   'P 1'
#
loop_
_entity.id
_entity.type
_entity.pdbx_description
1 polymer ?
#
loop_
_entity_poly.entity_id
_entity_poly.type
_entity_poly.pdbx_seq_one_letter_code
_entity_poly.pdbx_strand_id
1 'polypeptide(L)'
;MVVGGGRRSGKKEGIDVMFDFMSLFPQIPCDQDQSCQREDFCDKHFGVCVPLRQEGSRCRRDPQCSEGLSCMYGQCHPIIPPGQEGARCKLDADCGPALCCARHHGEMICKRRLVMGEDCYVPDGGLAYSINQVCPCEEGLVCRNGERTREKEFDYWTDTESWQCLSPSS
;
A
#
# COMPACT_ATOMS: atom_id res chain seq x y z
N MET A 1 59.76 -43.54 -0.54
CA MET A 1 59.14 -43.24 0.76
C MET A 1 59.03 -41.73 0.90
N VAL A 2 57.78 -41.27 1.03
CA VAL A 2 57.28 -39.97 1.54
C VAL A 2 58.21 -38.75 1.58
N VAL A 3 57.93 -37.78 0.69
CA VAL A 3 58.30 -36.37 0.88
C VAL A 3 57.10 -35.69 1.59
N GLY A 4 57.29 -35.27 2.84
CA GLY A 4 56.28 -34.60 3.64
C GLY A 4 56.16 -33.11 3.26
N GLY A 5 55.05 -32.73 2.65
CA GLY A 5 54.68 -31.33 2.37
C GLY A 5 53.95 -30.70 3.55
N GLY A 6 54.59 -29.74 4.21
CA GLY A 6 54.05 -28.97 5.33
C GLY A 6 52.85 -28.09 4.94
N ARG A 7 51.83 -28.10 5.81
CA ARG A 7 50.61 -27.28 5.74
C ARG A 7 50.95 -25.79 5.83
N ARG A 8 50.61 -25.01 4.81
CA ARG A 8 50.47 -23.55 4.92
C ARG A 8 49.04 -23.24 5.37
N SER A 9 48.91 -22.77 6.60
CA SER A 9 47.67 -22.22 7.14
C SER A 9 47.43 -20.84 6.50
N GLY A 10 46.49 -20.78 5.56
CA GLY A 10 46.01 -19.53 4.97
C GLY A 10 44.84 -19.00 5.78
N LYS A 11 45.02 -17.83 6.38
CA LYS A 11 44.03 -17.05 7.11
C LYS A 11 43.02 -16.51 6.09
N LYS A 12 41.78 -17.02 6.07
CA LYS A 12 40.72 -16.54 5.17
C LYS A 12 40.11 -15.27 5.77
N GLU A 13 40.22 -14.17 5.04
CA GLU A 13 39.71 -12.86 5.41
C GLU A 13 38.21 -12.74 5.07
N GLY A 14 37.44 -12.04 5.91
CA GLY A 14 35.98 -12.10 6.04
C GLY A 14 35.10 -11.69 4.85
N ILE A 15 35.64 -11.61 3.64
CA ILE A 15 34.90 -11.29 2.40
C ILE A 15 34.30 -12.56 1.76
N ASP A 16 34.99 -13.70 1.92
CA ASP A 16 34.54 -15.01 1.39
C ASP A 16 33.24 -15.50 2.04
N VAL A 17 32.97 -15.13 3.30
CA VAL A 17 31.79 -15.55 4.05
C VAL A 17 30.49 -14.94 3.49
N MET A 18 30.58 -13.76 2.87
CA MET A 18 29.41 -13.07 2.30
C MET A 18 28.97 -13.66 0.95
N PHE A 19 29.94 -14.16 0.15
CA PHE A 19 29.69 -14.85 -1.12
C PHE A 19 29.23 -16.30 -0.93
N ASP A 20 29.65 -16.98 0.15
CA ASP A 20 29.15 -18.32 0.54
C ASP A 20 27.69 -18.26 1.06
N PHE A 21 27.28 -17.15 1.69
CA PHE A 21 25.91 -16.97 2.19
C PHE A 21 24.85 -16.86 1.08
N MET A 22 25.20 -16.23 -0.06
CA MET A 22 24.33 -16.16 -1.25
C MET A 22 24.24 -17.50 -2.02
N SER A 23 25.11 -18.47 -1.70
CA SER A 23 25.22 -19.75 -2.40
C SER A 23 24.63 -20.93 -1.61
N LEU A 24 24.11 -20.69 -0.40
CA LEU A 24 23.60 -21.73 0.52
C LEU A 24 22.06 -21.86 0.54
N PHE A 25 21.33 -20.96 -0.12
CA PHE A 25 19.89 -21.14 -0.33
C PHE A 25 19.68 -21.78 -1.71
N PRO A 26 19.29 -23.06 -1.78
CA PRO A 26 18.89 -23.66 -3.04
C PRO A 26 17.78 -22.78 -3.63
N GLN A 27 17.94 -22.34 -4.87
CA GLN A 27 16.87 -21.70 -5.61
C GLN A 27 15.81 -22.78 -5.88
N ILE A 28 14.85 -22.93 -4.97
CA ILE A 28 13.83 -23.97 -5.08
C ILE A 28 12.86 -23.52 -6.18
N PRO A 29 12.79 -24.23 -7.31
CA PRO A 29 11.91 -23.84 -8.40
C PRO A 29 10.44 -24.02 -7.99
N CYS A 30 9.59 -23.09 -8.43
CA CYS A 30 8.17 -23.12 -8.16
C CYS A 30 7.37 -22.47 -9.30
N ASP A 31 6.10 -22.87 -9.39
CA ASP A 31 5.06 -22.27 -10.23
C ASP A 31 3.93 -21.65 -9.40
N GLN A 32 3.73 -22.17 -8.19
CA GLN A 32 2.66 -21.85 -7.26
C GLN A 32 3.19 -21.77 -5.82
N ASP A 33 2.52 -20.99 -4.98
CA ASP A 33 2.95 -20.73 -3.60
C ASP A 33 2.90 -22.03 -2.76
N GLN A 34 1.99 -22.95 -3.06
CA GLN A 34 1.87 -24.25 -2.37
C GLN A 34 3.07 -25.20 -2.60
N SER A 35 3.89 -24.93 -3.62
CA SER A 35 5.13 -25.67 -3.89
C SER A 35 6.27 -25.25 -2.96
N CYS A 36 6.11 -24.14 -2.24
CA CYS A 36 7.08 -23.60 -1.29
C CYS A 36 6.77 -24.01 0.14
N GLN A 37 7.74 -23.78 1.04
CA GLN A 37 7.54 -23.99 2.47
C GLN A 37 6.57 -22.94 3.04
N ARG A 38 6.03 -23.20 4.25
CA ARG A 38 5.01 -22.32 4.88
C ARG A 38 5.44 -20.86 5.00
N GLU A 39 6.72 -20.60 5.24
CA GLU A 39 7.28 -19.27 5.45
C GLU A 39 7.86 -18.64 4.16
N ASP A 40 7.58 -19.26 3.01
CA ASP A 40 8.03 -18.82 1.69
C ASP A 40 6.83 -18.61 0.74
N PHE A 41 7.03 -17.83 -0.31
CA PHE A 41 6.10 -17.69 -1.43
C PHE A 41 6.80 -17.91 -2.77
N CYS A 42 6.03 -18.20 -3.82
CA CYS A 42 6.58 -18.33 -5.15
C CYS A 42 6.70 -16.98 -5.86
N ASP A 43 7.92 -16.52 -6.11
CA ASP A 43 8.15 -15.39 -7.01
C ASP A 43 7.90 -15.82 -8.44
N LYS A 44 6.65 -15.67 -8.91
CA LYS A 44 6.22 -16.02 -10.27
C LYS A 44 7.04 -15.40 -11.40
N HIS A 45 7.80 -14.32 -11.15
CA HIS A 45 8.67 -13.74 -12.17
C HIS A 45 9.96 -14.54 -12.34
N PHE A 46 10.56 -14.96 -11.22
CA PHE A 46 11.81 -15.70 -11.20
C PHE A 46 11.62 -17.23 -11.13
N GLY A 47 10.41 -17.68 -10.80
CA GLY A 47 10.07 -19.09 -10.65
C GLY A 47 10.77 -19.75 -9.46
N VAL A 48 11.02 -19.00 -8.38
CA VAL A 48 11.77 -19.49 -7.21
C VAL A 48 11.05 -19.16 -5.90
N CYS A 49 11.14 -20.06 -4.93
CA CYS A 49 10.65 -19.83 -3.58
C CYS A 49 11.53 -18.81 -2.86
N VAL A 50 10.90 -17.82 -2.23
CA VAL A 50 11.56 -16.75 -1.49
C VAL A 50 10.82 -16.50 -0.16
N PRO A 51 11.50 -16.03 0.89
CA PRO A 51 10.87 -15.78 2.18
C PRO A 51 9.70 -14.80 2.12
N LEU A 52 8.68 -15.03 2.94
CA LEU A 52 7.62 -14.07 3.20
C LEU A 52 8.17 -12.74 3.72
N ARG A 53 7.48 -11.67 3.38
CA ARG A 53 7.90 -10.29 3.62
C ARG A 53 7.28 -9.74 4.90
N GLN A 54 8.10 -9.07 5.69
CA GLN A 54 7.69 -8.40 6.92
C GLN A 54 6.99 -7.07 6.64
N GLU A 55 6.37 -6.48 7.66
CA GLU A 55 5.73 -5.17 7.60
C GLU A 55 6.65 -4.09 6.99
N GLY A 56 6.10 -3.21 6.15
CA GLY A 56 6.81 -2.16 5.42
C GLY A 56 7.64 -2.65 4.22
N SER A 57 7.88 -3.95 4.09
CA SER A 57 8.62 -4.50 2.94
C SER A 57 7.81 -4.37 1.66
N ARG A 58 8.48 -4.05 0.54
CA ARG A 58 7.83 -3.92 -0.77
C ARG A 58 7.21 -5.23 -1.21
N CYS A 59 5.97 -5.21 -1.66
CA CYS A 59 5.23 -6.39 -2.13
C CYS A 59 4.47 -6.07 -3.43
N ARG A 60 3.99 -7.13 -4.08
CA ARG A 60 3.15 -7.05 -5.29
C ARG A 60 1.78 -7.72 -5.11
N ARG A 61 1.67 -8.66 -4.17
CA ARG A 61 0.47 -9.47 -3.92
C ARG A 61 0.44 -9.85 -2.44
N ASP A 62 -0.76 -10.05 -1.88
CA ASP A 62 -0.92 -10.43 -0.47
C ASP A 62 -0.14 -11.67 -0.04
N PRO A 63 -0.08 -12.78 -0.83
CA PRO A 63 0.65 -13.99 -0.42
C PRO A 63 2.17 -13.79 -0.27
N GLN A 64 2.70 -12.61 -0.59
CA GLN A 64 4.10 -12.29 -0.37
C GLN A 64 4.37 -11.78 1.05
N CYS A 65 3.34 -11.40 1.80
CA CYS A 65 3.46 -10.85 3.14
C CYS A 65 3.25 -11.94 4.19
N SER A 66 3.92 -11.80 5.33
CA SER A 66 3.77 -12.72 6.47
C SER A 66 2.35 -12.70 7.04
N GLU A 67 2.06 -13.67 7.91
CA GLU A 67 0.76 -13.78 8.58
C GLU A 67 0.33 -12.46 9.25
N GLY A 68 -0.95 -12.12 9.10
CA GLY A 68 -1.53 -10.87 9.62
C GLY A 68 -1.29 -9.62 8.76
N LEU A 69 -0.55 -9.74 7.66
CA LEU A 69 -0.27 -8.64 6.74
C LEU A 69 -0.94 -8.83 5.37
N SER A 70 -1.18 -7.74 4.68
CA SER A 70 -1.62 -7.71 3.28
C SER A 70 -0.82 -6.71 2.48
N CYS A 71 -0.79 -6.87 1.16
CA CYS A 71 -0.04 -5.98 0.30
C CYS A 71 -0.89 -4.76 -0.08
N MET A 72 -0.62 -3.62 0.55
CA MET A 72 -1.34 -2.36 0.34
C MET A 72 -0.36 -1.28 -0.09
N TYR A 73 -0.69 -0.49 -1.10
CA TYR A 73 0.18 0.61 -1.58
C TYR A 73 1.61 0.16 -1.98
N GLY A 74 1.76 -1.12 -2.35
CA GLY A 74 3.04 -1.73 -2.69
C GLY A 74 3.93 -2.12 -1.50
N GLN A 75 3.40 -2.13 -0.28
CA GLN A 75 4.10 -2.57 0.94
C GLN A 75 3.23 -3.50 1.79
N CYS A 76 3.87 -4.35 2.60
CA CYS A 76 3.14 -5.19 3.54
C CYS A 76 2.66 -4.35 4.73
N HIS A 77 1.34 -4.28 4.92
CA HIS A 77 0.70 -3.55 6.00
C HIS A 77 -0.18 -4.47 6.85
N PRO A 78 -0.43 -4.15 8.12
CA PRO A 78 -1.38 -4.87 8.95
C PRO A 78 -2.77 -4.93 8.31
N ILE A 79 -3.41 -6.09 8.37
CA ILE A 79 -4.79 -6.24 7.91
C ILE A 79 -5.70 -5.46 8.86
N ILE A 80 -6.40 -4.46 8.32
CA ILE A 80 -7.42 -3.72 9.05
C ILE A 80 -8.73 -4.53 9.03
N PRO A 81 -9.40 -4.73 10.18
CA PRO A 81 -10.65 -5.48 10.24
C PRO A 81 -11.74 -4.91 9.31
N PRO A 82 -12.56 -5.76 8.66
CA PRO A 82 -13.64 -5.30 7.79
C PRO A 82 -14.56 -4.28 8.46
N GLY A 83 -15.06 -3.32 7.70
CA GLY A 83 -15.95 -2.27 8.20
C GLY A 83 -15.26 -1.07 8.86
N GLN A 84 -13.95 -1.15 9.14
CA GLN A 84 -13.18 -0.06 9.76
C GLN A 84 -12.51 0.83 8.72
N GLU A 85 -12.16 2.06 9.11
CA GLU A 85 -11.42 2.97 8.25
C GLU A 85 -10.06 2.38 7.85
N GLY A 86 -9.75 2.42 6.55
CA GLY A 86 -8.58 1.79 5.94
C GLY A 86 -8.77 0.33 5.53
N ALA A 87 -9.84 -0.35 5.98
CA ALA A 87 -10.13 -1.72 5.57
C ALA A 87 -10.46 -1.81 4.08
N ARG A 88 -10.09 -2.92 3.43
CA ARG A 88 -10.46 -3.15 2.02
C ARG A 88 -11.97 -3.33 1.88
N CYS A 89 -12.52 -2.78 0.80
CA CYS A 89 -13.94 -2.84 0.48
C CYS A 89 -14.15 -3.05 -1.02
N LYS A 90 -15.37 -3.47 -1.38
CA LYS A 90 -15.86 -3.50 -2.76
C LYS A 90 -17.04 -2.56 -2.96
N LEU A 91 -17.86 -2.40 -1.93
CA LEU A 91 -19.07 -1.59 -1.90
C LEU A 91 -19.15 -0.81 -0.59
N ASP A 92 -19.93 0.28 -0.56
CA ASP A 92 -20.18 1.06 0.66
C ASP A 92 -20.75 0.21 1.81
N ALA A 93 -21.52 -0.84 1.49
CA ALA A 93 -22.10 -1.75 2.48
C ALA A 93 -21.05 -2.62 3.21
N ASP A 94 -19.82 -2.71 2.70
CA ASP A 94 -18.71 -3.37 3.39
C ASP A 94 -18.12 -2.49 4.50
N CYS A 95 -18.48 -1.20 4.52
CA CYS A 95 -17.96 -0.19 5.42
C CYS A 95 -18.97 0.20 6.52
N GLY A 96 -18.47 0.74 7.63
CA GLY A 96 -19.31 1.30 8.69
C GLY A 96 -20.18 2.49 8.23
N PRO A 97 -21.19 2.90 9.00
CA PRO A 97 -22.22 3.86 8.59
C PRO A 97 -21.69 5.26 8.25
N ALA A 98 -20.58 5.69 8.87
CA ALA A 98 -19.92 6.97 8.60
C ALA A 98 -18.81 6.89 7.54
N LEU A 99 -18.70 5.77 6.84
CA LEU A 99 -17.65 5.51 5.86
C LEU A 99 -18.23 5.35 4.44
N CYS A 100 -17.37 5.40 3.44
CA CYS A 100 -17.67 5.03 2.07
C CYS A 100 -16.54 4.17 1.49
N CYS A 101 -16.83 3.40 0.45
CA CYS A 101 -15.82 2.60 -0.26
C CYS A 101 -15.24 3.41 -1.42
N ALA A 102 -14.00 3.88 -1.26
CA ALA A 102 -13.36 4.76 -2.23
C ALA A 102 -11.87 4.47 -2.40
N ARG A 103 -11.31 4.88 -3.54
CA ARG A 103 -9.88 4.69 -3.81
C ARG A 103 -8.99 5.58 -2.97
N HIS A 104 -7.93 5.00 -2.45
CA HIS A 104 -6.78 5.71 -1.91
C HIS A 104 -5.52 5.08 -2.51
N HIS A 105 -4.67 5.87 -3.16
CA HIS A 105 -3.47 5.37 -3.84
C HIS A 105 -3.73 4.13 -4.74
N GLY A 106 -4.90 4.09 -5.38
CA GLY A 106 -5.33 3.01 -6.26
C GLY A 106 -6.05 1.84 -5.58
N GLU A 107 -5.93 1.65 -4.26
CA GLU A 107 -6.60 0.58 -3.51
C GLU A 107 -8.01 0.98 -3.08
N MET A 108 -8.96 0.05 -3.15
CA MET A 108 -10.34 0.26 -2.65
C MET A 108 -10.37 0.05 -1.14
N ILE A 109 -10.63 1.13 -0.39
CA ILE A 109 -10.70 1.09 1.08
C ILE A 109 -11.90 1.86 1.63
N CYS A 110 -12.31 1.49 2.84
CA CYS A 110 -13.26 2.26 3.62
C CYS A 110 -12.60 3.56 4.07
N LYS A 111 -13.13 4.70 3.64
CA LYS A 111 -12.68 6.03 4.03
C LYS A 111 -13.83 6.74 4.74
N ARG A 112 -13.52 7.67 5.64
CA ARG A 112 -14.55 8.52 6.26
C ARG A 112 -15.31 9.35 5.24
N ARG A 113 -16.61 9.51 5.46
CA ARG A 113 -17.42 10.54 4.79
C ARG A 113 -16.97 11.92 5.24
N LEU A 114 -17.18 12.92 4.38
CA LEU A 114 -16.71 14.28 4.65
C LEU A 114 -17.68 15.02 5.56
N VAL A 115 -17.14 15.65 6.60
CA VAL A 115 -17.92 16.46 7.54
C VAL A 115 -18.04 17.90 7.04
N MET A 116 -18.85 18.72 7.72
CA MET A 116 -19.08 20.12 7.36
C MET A 116 -17.77 20.92 7.23
N GLY A 117 -17.64 21.65 6.12
CA GLY A 117 -16.48 22.50 5.81
C GLY A 117 -15.27 21.79 5.21
N GLU A 118 -15.27 20.46 5.12
CA GLU A 118 -14.18 19.73 4.45
C GLU A 118 -14.27 19.86 2.92
N ASP A 119 -13.10 19.85 2.29
CA ASP A 119 -12.97 19.90 0.83
C ASP A 119 -13.57 18.65 0.19
N CYS A 120 -14.48 18.88 -0.76
CA CYS A 120 -15.22 17.83 -1.45
C CYS A 120 -15.02 17.87 -2.96
N TYR A 121 -13.97 18.54 -3.45
CA TYR A 121 -13.73 18.66 -4.88
C TYR A 121 -13.46 17.28 -5.50
N VAL A 122 -14.17 16.99 -6.59
CA VAL A 122 -13.99 15.77 -7.37
C VAL A 122 -13.61 16.17 -8.80
N PRO A 123 -12.41 15.80 -9.30
CA PRO A 123 -12.04 16.04 -10.69
C PRO A 123 -13.00 15.33 -11.64
N ASP A 124 -13.27 15.91 -12.81
CA ASP A 124 -14.13 15.31 -13.85
C ASP A 124 -13.66 13.92 -14.32
N GLY A 125 -12.38 13.59 -14.10
CA GLY A 125 -11.83 12.27 -14.36
C GLY A 125 -10.31 12.24 -14.42
N GLY A 126 -9.78 11.32 -15.22
CA GLY A 126 -8.34 11.14 -15.42
C GLY A 126 -7.64 10.40 -14.28
N LEU A 127 -6.31 10.40 -14.33
CA LEU A 127 -5.49 9.62 -13.40
C LEU A 127 -5.65 10.08 -11.94
N ALA A 128 -5.83 11.39 -11.73
CA ALA A 128 -6.06 11.96 -10.41
C ALA A 128 -7.31 11.37 -9.74
N TYR A 129 -8.44 11.32 -10.47
CA TYR A 129 -9.68 10.69 -10.01
C TYR A 129 -9.55 9.16 -9.85
N SER A 130 -8.78 8.52 -10.74
CA SER A 130 -8.64 7.06 -10.78
C SER A 130 -7.79 6.50 -9.63
N ILE A 131 -6.88 7.30 -9.07
CA ILE A 131 -5.98 6.89 -7.97
C ILE A 131 -6.56 7.26 -6.61
N ASN A 132 -7.13 8.47 -6.50
CA ASN A 132 -7.63 9.00 -5.25
C ASN A 132 -9.06 9.51 -5.45
N GLN A 133 -10.01 8.85 -4.80
CA GLN A 133 -11.40 9.25 -4.79
C GLN A 133 -11.75 9.84 -3.43
N VAL A 134 -12.54 10.90 -3.45
CA VAL A 134 -13.06 11.55 -2.25
C VAL A 134 -14.39 10.91 -1.88
N CYS A 135 -14.64 10.70 -0.58
CA CYS A 135 -15.96 10.21 -0.16
C CYS A 135 -17.01 11.31 -0.31
N PRO A 136 -18.30 10.93 -0.48
CA PRO A 136 -19.38 11.89 -0.35
C PRO A 136 -19.38 12.58 1.02
N CYS A 137 -20.01 13.75 1.08
CA CYS A 137 -20.36 14.36 2.35
C CYS A 137 -21.23 13.42 3.20
N GLU A 138 -21.20 13.64 4.51
CA GLU A 138 -22.13 12.98 5.43
C GLU A 138 -23.59 13.30 5.10
N GLU A 139 -24.49 12.48 5.64
CA GLU A 139 -25.91 12.60 5.40
C GLU A 139 -26.42 14.01 5.80
N GLY A 140 -27.17 14.64 4.89
CA GLY A 140 -27.67 16.00 5.08
C GLY A 140 -26.73 17.12 4.65
N LEU A 141 -25.52 16.83 4.16
CA LEU A 141 -24.61 17.81 3.59
C LEU A 141 -24.52 17.70 2.05
N VAL A 142 -24.21 18.82 1.40
CA VAL A 142 -24.05 18.91 -0.06
C VAL A 142 -22.73 19.59 -0.38
N CYS A 143 -21.98 19.02 -1.33
CA CYS A 143 -20.77 19.63 -1.85
C CYS A 143 -21.10 20.87 -2.69
N ARG A 144 -20.66 22.05 -2.26
CA ARG A 144 -20.91 23.33 -2.94
C ARG A 144 -19.69 24.24 -2.87
N ASN A 145 -19.57 25.16 -3.82
CA ASN A 145 -18.56 26.22 -3.78
C ASN A 145 -18.89 27.18 -2.62
N GLY A 146 -17.98 27.29 -1.65
CA GLY A 146 -18.08 28.22 -0.52
C GLY A 146 -18.06 29.68 -0.98
N GLU A 147 -18.70 30.57 -0.21
CA GLU A 147 -18.71 31.99 -0.54
C GLU A 147 -17.28 32.56 -0.59
N ARG A 148 -16.93 33.20 -1.72
CA ARG A 148 -15.68 33.96 -1.91
C ARG A 148 -15.55 35.00 -0.79
N THR A 149 -14.69 34.76 0.19
CA THR A 149 -14.23 35.87 1.04
C THR A 149 -13.32 36.75 0.20
N ARG A 150 -13.76 38.01 0.02
CA ARG A 150 -13.16 39.05 -0.82
C ARG A 150 -11.65 39.17 -0.58
N GLU A 151 -10.90 38.87 -1.64
CA GLU A 151 -9.50 39.21 -1.97
C GLU A 151 -8.53 39.37 -0.79
N LYS A 152 -7.71 38.34 -0.53
CA LYS A 152 -6.33 38.56 -0.05
C LYS A 152 -5.38 38.52 -1.26
N GLU A 153 -4.67 39.62 -1.36
CA GLU A 153 -3.60 40.01 -2.27
C GLU A 153 -2.75 38.85 -2.86
N PHE A 154 -2.88 38.68 -4.18
CA PHE A 154 -1.86 38.21 -5.12
C PHE A 154 -1.05 36.95 -4.76
N ASP A 155 -1.68 35.78 -4.72
CA ASP A 155 -0.99 34.50 -4.88
C ASP A 155 -1.12 33.99 -6.32
N TYR A 156 0.01 33.64 -6.94
CA TYR A 156 0.15 33.28 -8.37
C TYR A 156 -0.43 31.90 -8.74
N TRP A 157 -1.39 31.40 -7.95
CA TRP A 157 -2.15 30.19 -8.25
C TRP A 157 -3.64 30.52 -8.14
N THR A 158 -4.24 30.60 -9.32
CA THR A 158 -5.64 30.79 -9.69
C THR A 158 -6.66 30.12 -8.76
N ASP A 159 -7.69 30.89 -8.36
CA ASP A 159 -9.04 30.48 -7.98
C ASP A 159 -9.19 29.00 -7.63
N THR A 160 -8.86 28.61 -6.39
CA THR A 160 -9.39 27.39 -5.83
C THR A 160 -10.85 27.68 -5.52
N GLU A 161 -11.74 27.29 -6.43
CA GLU A 161 -13.16 27.10 -6.10
C GLU A 161 -13.22 26.27 -4.82
N SER A 162 -13.58 26.89 -3.69
CA SER A 162 -13.53 26.25 -2.38
C SER A 162 -14.73 25.33 -2.22
N TRP A 163 -14.70 24.17 -2.87
CA TRP A 163 -15.77 23.18 -2.80
C TRP A 163 -15.76 22.52 -1.42
N GLN A 164 -16.80 22.75 -0.63
CA GLN A 164 -16.91 22.24 0.73
C GLN A 164 -18.27 21.58 0.98
N CYS A 165 -18.29 20.65 1.93
CA CYS A 165 -19.53 20.07 2.43
C CYS A 165 -20.29 21.10 3.27
N LEU A 166 -21.42 21.59 2.75
CA LEU A 166 -22.24 22.63 3.37
C LEU A 166 -23.67 22.14 3.59
N SER A 167 -24.40 22.85 4.46
CA SER A 167 -25.83 22.57 4.63
C SER A 167 -26.61 22.90 3.34
N PRO A 168 -27.72 22.22 3.04
CA PRO A 168 -28.53 22.50 1.86
C PRO A 168 -29.10 23.94 1.84
N SER A 169 -29.24 24.56 3.02
CA SER A 169 -29.84 25.87 3.25
C SER A 169 -28.84 27.03 3.41
N SER A 170 -27.54 26.77 3.26
CA SER A 170 -26.50 27.80 3.19
C SER A 170 -26.21 28.19 1.76
#